data_AF-A0A533UIV9-F1
#
_entry.id   AF-A0A533UIV9-F1
#
_cell.length_a   1.000
_cell.length_b   1.000
_cell.length_c   1.000
_cell.angle_alpha   90.00
_cell.angle_beta   90.00
_cell.angle_gamma   90.00
#
_symmetry.space_group_name_H-M   'P 1'
#
loop_
_entity.id
_entity.type
_entity.pdbx_description
1 polymer ?
#
loop_
_entity_poly.entity_id
_entity_poly.type
_entity_poly.pdbx_seq_one_letter_code
_entity_poly.pdbx_strand_id
1 'polypeptide(L)' 'MSQNTLSLKVLEAYTRDVGRGVARIDYDSMDSLSASTGDVIEIKGKRRTVAKCLPLYPSDEGKGIIRVDG' A
#
# COMPACT_ATOMS: atom_id res chain seq x y z
N MET A 1 18.26 -12.14 -3.62
CA MET A 1 16.85 -12.04 -3.21
C MET A 1 16.13 -11.20 -4.25
N SER A 2 15.11 -11.75 -4.91
CA SER A 2 14.30 -11.01 -5.88
C SER A 2 13.48 -9.95 -5.16
N GLN A 3 13.59 -8.69 -5.59
CA GLN A 3 12.72 -7.62 -5.10
C GLN A 3 11.39 -7.72 -5.84
N ASN A 4 10.34 -8.22 -5.18
CA ASN A 4 9.00 -8.23 -5.78
C ASN A 4 8.51 -6.79 -5.89
N THR A 5 8.21 -6.37 -7.12
CA THR A 5 7.77 -5.01 -7.43
C THR A 5 6.39 -5.09 -8.07
N LEU A 6 5.43 -4.32 -7.54
CA LEU A 6 4.08 -4.21 -8.05
C LEU A 6 3.77 -2.74 -8.36
N SER A 7 3.11 -2.47 -9.48
CA SER A 7 2.66 -1.12 -9.84
C SER A 7 1.17 -0.98 -9.52
N LEU A 8 0.84 -0.02 -8.67
CA LEU A 8 -0.53 0.27 -8.23
C LEU A 8 -0.90 1.73 -8.52
N LYS A 9 -2.19 1.98 -8.73
CA LYS A 9 -2.69 3.35 -8.89
C LYS A 9 -2.86 4.02 -7.52
N VAL A 10 -2.24 5.19 -7.36
CA VAL A 10 -2.32 5.96 -6.11
C VAL A 10 -3.69 6.64 -6.00
N LEU A 11 -4.33 6.48 -4.84
CA LEU A 11 -5.49 7.24 -4.40
C LEU A 11 -5.21 7.86 -3.02
N GLU A 12 -6.00 8.86 -2.66
CA GLU A 12 -5.89 9.51 -1.35
C GLU A 12 -6.15 8.52 -0.20
N ALA A 13 -5.35 8.64 0.86
CA ALA A 13 -5.57 7.96 2.13
C ALA A 13 -6.99 8.16 2.66
N TYR A 14 -7.47 7.20 3.45
CA TYR A 14 -8.66 7.46 4.26
C TYR A 14 -8.35 8.55 5.28
N THR A 15 -9.36 9.36 5.64
CA THR A 15 -9.20 10.47 6.59
C THR A 15 -8.54 10.05 7.91
N ARG A 16 -8.79 8.81 8.35
CA ARG A 16 -8.18 8.26 9.57
C ARG A 16 -6.71 7.88 9.43
N ASP A 17 -6.20 7.69 8.22
CA ASP A 17 -4.82 7.23 8.01
C ASP A 17 -3.85 8.38 7.70
N VAL A 18 -4.38 9.60 7.49
CA VAL A 18 -3.59 10.81 7.25
C VAL A 18 -2.65 11.11 8.42
N GLY A 19 -1.38 11.35 8.10
CA GLY A 19 -0.29 11.66 9.03
C GLY A 19 0.25 10.44 9.79
N ARG A 20 -0.15 9.21 9.44
CA ARG A 20 0.19 7.99 10.20
C ARG A 20 1.20 7.09 9.52
N GLY A 21 1.64 7.44 8.31
CA GLY A 21 2.60 6.62 7.54
C GLY A 21 2.02 5.26 7.20
N VAL A 22 0.77 5.23 6.72
CA VAL A 22 0.01 4.02 6.41
C VAL A 22 -0.22 3.94 4.91
N ALA A 23 0.05 2.77 4.35
CA ALA A 23 -0.29 2.41 3.00
C ALA A 23 -1.30 1.27 3.01
N ARG A 24 -2.41 1.46 2.32
CA ARG A 24 -3.41 0.40 2.17
C ARG A 24 -3.43 -0.17 0.76
N ILE A 25 -3.34 -1.51 0.69
CA ILE A 25 -3.41 -2.32 -0.52
C ILE A 25 -4.33 -3.53 -0.28
N ASP A 26 -4.83 -4.15 -1.35
CA ASP A 26 -5.65 -5.36 -1.26
C ASP A 26 -4.79 -6.60 -0.93
N TYR A 27 -5.44 -7.68 -0.52
CA TYR A 27 -4.74 -8.93 -0.16
C TYR A 27 -4.01 -9.54 -1.35
N ASP A 28 -4.57 -9.45 -2.56
CA ASP A 28 -3.90 -9.94 -3.78
C ASP A 28 -2.56 -9.21 -4.03
N SER A 29 -2.52 -7.89 -3.79
CA SER A 29 -1.29 -7.10 -3.86
C SER A 29 -0.32 -7.46 -2.74
N MET A 30 -0.80 -7.71 -1.52
CA MET A 30 0.03 -8.16 -0.40
C MET A 30 0.70 -9.50 -0.72
N ASP A 31 -0.06 -10.47 -1.20
CA ASP A 31 0.42 -11.80 -1.58
C ASP A 31 1.47 -11.70 -2.70
N SER A 32 1.18 -10.87 -3.72
CA SER A 32 2.10 -10.59 -4.82
C SER A 32 3.42 -9.97 -4.36
N LEU A 33 3.39 -9.19 -3.27
CA LEU A 33 4.57 -8.57 -2.65
C LEU A 33 5.18 -9.44 -1.54
N SER A 34 4.56 -10.58 -1.20
CA SER A 34 4.90 -11.38 -0.02
C SER A 34 4.94 -10.55 1.28
N ALA A 35 4.02 -9.58 1.39
CA ALA A 35 3.87 -8.70 2.53
C ALA A 35 2.69 -9.13 3.40
N SER A 36 2.75 -8.83 4.69
CA SER A 36 1.65 -9.04 5.64
C SER A 36 1.14 -7.72 6.22
N THR A 37 -0.04 -7.78 6.82
CA THR A 37 -0.59 -6.64 7.57
C THR A 37 0.35 -6.27 8.72
N GLY A 38 0.76 -5.00 8.76
CA GLY A 38 1.68 -4.47 9.76
C GLY A 38 3.13 -4.38 9.30
N ASP A 39 3.49 -5.03 8.19
CA ASP A 39 4.83 -4.92 7.61
C ASP A 39 5.09 -3.53 7.05
N VAL A 40 6.37 -3.20 6.89
CA VAL A 40 6.79 -1.95 6.25
C VAL A 40 7.12 -2.24 4.79
N ILE A 41 6.48 -1.51 3.89
CA ILE A 41 6.71 -1.61 2.44
C ILE A 41 7.44 -0.36 1.93
N GLU A 42 8.34 -0.54 0.96
CA GLU A 42 8.96 0.57 0.21
C GLU A 42 8.01 1.00 -0.91
N ILE A 43 7.71 2.29 -0.98
CA ILE A 43 6.92 2.90 -2.05
C ILE A 43 7.86 3.77 -2.88
N LYS A 44 7.93 3.44 -4.17
CA LYS A 44 8.78 4.14 -5.13
C LYS A 44 7.93 4.88 -6.14
N GLY A 45 7.82 6.20 -5.98
CA GLY A 45 7.25 7.12 -6.95
C GLY A 45 8.30 8.11 -7.47
N LYS A 46 7.96 9.40 -7.46
CA LYS A 46 8.94 10.49 -7.71
C LYS A 46 10.04 10.53 -6.63
N ARG A 47 9.69 10.14 -5.41
CA ARG A 47 10.60 9.95 -4.28
C ARG A 47 10.37 8.54 -3.74
N ARG A 48 11.36 8.04 -3.00
CA ARG A 48 11.23 6.81 -2.22
C ARG A 48 10.73 7.17 -0.83
N THR A 49 9.77 6.41 -0.34
CA THR A 49 9.26 6.50 1.02
C THR A 49 8.93 5.10 1.53
N VAL A 50 8.61 4.99 2.82
CA VAL A 50 8.18 3.75 3.44
C VAL A 50 6.90 3.99 4.20
N ALA A 51 6.04 2.97 4.27
CA ALA A 51 4.79 3.04 5.00
C ALA A 51 4.42 1.67 5.56
N LYS A 52 3.61 1.67 6.62
CA LYS A 52 3.04 0.46 7.19
C LYS A 52 1.90 -0.05 6.30
N CYS A 53 2.02 -1.29 5.86
CA CYS A 53 1.03 -1.99 5.05
C CYS A 53 -0.19 -2.37 5.90
N LEU A 54 -1.38 -1.97 5.46
CA LEU A 54 -2.66 -2.36 6.06
C LEU A 54 -3.65 -2.75 4.95
N PRO A 55 -4.69 -3.54 5.24
CA PRO A 55 -5.67 -3.92 4.22
C PRO A 55 -6.53 -2.74 3.78
N LEU A 56 -6.96 -2.75 2.52
CA LEU A 56 -8.00 -1.85 2.02
C LEU A 56 -9.35 -2.13 2.70
N TYR A 57 -10.28 -1.20 2.57
CA TYR A 57 -11.68 -1.53 2.88
C TYR A 57 -12.27 -2.42 1.78
N PRO A 58 -13.25 -3.28 2.10
CA PRO A 58 -13.89 -4.15 1.12
C PRO A 58 -14.44 -3.43 -0.12
N SER A 59 -14.81 -2.15 0.01
CA SER A 59 -15.27 -1.33 -1.12
C SER A 59 -14.19 -1.04 -2.16
N ASP A 60 -12.92 -1.24 -1.84
CA ASP A 60 -11.74 -0.88 -2.62
C ASP A 60 -10.86 -2.07 -3.05
N GLU A 61 -11.18 -3.28 -2.57
CA GLU A 61 -10.51 -4.53 -2.95
C GLU A 61 -10.55 -4.80 -4.46
N GLY A 62 -9.47 -5.40 -5.00
CA GLY A 62 -9.38 -5.86 -6.39
C GLY A 62 -9.29 -4.75 -7.44
N LYS A 63 -9.11 -3.50 -7.03
CA LYS A 63 -9.02 -2.35 -7.95
C LYS A 63 -7.60 -2.03 -8.40
N GLY A 64 -6.58 -2.73 -7.88
CA GLY A 64 -5.17 -2.43 -8.20
C GLY A 64 -4.75 -1.03 -7.75
N ILE A 65 -5.22 -0.63 -6.56
CA ILE A 65 -4.98 0.69 -5.98
C ILE A 65 -4.17 0.62 -4.71
N ILE A 66 -3.48 1.71 -4.41
CA ILE A 66 -2.85 1.97 -3.12
C ILE A 66 -3.40 3.28 -2.56
N ARG A 67 -3.85 3.25 -1.30
CA ARG A 67 -4.26 4.46 -0.58
C ARG A 67 -3.18 4.87 0.40
N VAL A 68 -2.59 6.04 0.16
CA VAL A 68 -1.49 6.62 0.94
C VAL A 68 -1.68 8.12 1.10
N ASP A 69 -1.14 8.66 2.17
CA ASP A 69 -1.04 10.10 2.39
C ASP A 69 0.32 10.61 1.92
N GLY A 70 0.30 11.83 1.37
CA GLY A 70 1.44 12.73 1.09
C GLY A 70 2.81 12.13 0.82
#